data_AF-A0A6J5JXY6-F1
#
_entry.id   AF-A0A6J5JXY6-F1
#
_cell.length_a   1.000
_cell.length_b   1.000
_cell.length_c   1.000
_cell.angle_alpha   90.00
_cell.angle_beta   90.00
_cell.angle_gamma   90.00
#
_symmetry.space_group_name_H-M   'P 1'
#
loop_
_entity.id
_entity.type
_entity.pdbx_description
1 polymer ?
#
loop_
_entity_poly.entity_id
_entity_poly.type
_entity_poly.pdbx_seq_one_letter_code
_entity_poly.pdbx_strand_id
1 'polypeptide(L)'
;MSEIIKRPEIKSVDFCVDENIWGHRLYDEQLPHLTVLEFLGVLGSNLDRPLRPHDGLDGAVKFQPQRQIRLRGLLFNNPYVESIAESALPDAEKWRQWFEKFDQGKTGNGDDDMAYLRHSFASFDDFAKAIELLRSSSFESRSNKRWSSKFVFPFGPDALYEDLEIDSRGKMSNDRRFFARTGELLYLMLTRAERGAELGDILAKRLFDYGAPMNRLVRALQGPPQLADDPRPSAMSHRQLKVGTAGAA
;
A
#
# COMPACT_ATOMS: atom_id res chain seq x y z
N MET A 1 -11.62 6.25 51.44
CA MET A 1 -11.79 5.01 50.64
C MET A 1 -11.40 5.35 49.21
N SER A 2 -10.23 4.91 48.75
CA SER A 2 -9.76 5.17 47.39
C SER A 2 -10.40 4.15 46.45
N GLU A 3 -11.24 4.59 45.51
CA GLU A 3 -11.72 3.71 44.45
C GLU A 3 -10.54 3.27 43.59
N ILE A 4 -10.25 1.97 43.62
CA ILE A 4 -9.22 1.37 42.78
C ILE A 4 -9.80 1.34 41.36
N ILE A 5 -9.32 2.25 40.51
CA ILE A 5 -9.61 2.24 39.08
C ILE A 5 -9.05 0.93 38.51
N LYS A 6 -9.93 -0.04 38.21
CA LYS A 6 -9.54 -1.27 37.53
C LYS A 6 -9.12 -0.93 36.09
N ARG A 7 -7.82 -1.09 35.80
CA ARG A 7 -7.31 -0.96 34.44
C ARG A 7 -7.84 -2.12 33.58
N PRO A 8 -8.24 -1.86 32.32
CA PRO A 8 -8.72 -2.90 31.43
C PRO A 8 -7.63 -3.93 31.14
N GLU A 9 -8.02 -5.20 31.08
CA GLU A 9 -7.12 -6.32 30.80
C GLU A 9 -6.75 -6.30 29.30
N ILE A 10 -5.46 -6.17 29.00
CA ILE A 10 -4.96 -6.17 27.62
C ILE A 10 -4.49 -7.59 27.27
N LYS A 11 -5.18 -8.23 26.34
CA LYS A 11 -4.79 -9.54 25.79
C LYS A 11 -3.95 -9.35 24.52
N SER A 12 -3.05 -10.30 24.23
CA SER A 12 -2.02 -10.26 23.17
C SER A 12 -1.04 -9.09 23.33
N VAL A 13 -0.11 -9.23 24.29
CA VAL A 13 0.93 -8.24 24.56
C VAL A 13 2.14 -8.51 23.67
N ASP A 14 2.10 -7.98 22.46
CA ASP A 14 3.32 -7.45 21.86
C ASP A 14 3.23 -5.93 21.99
N PHE A 15 4.17 -5.33 22.73
CA PHE A 15 4.40 -3.88 22.83
C PHE A 15 3.31 -3.01 23.46
N CYS A 16 2.27 -3.55 24.11
CA CYS A 16 1.21 -2.70 24.67
C CYS A 16 1.70 -1.73 25.76
N VAL A 17 2.66 -2.14 26.59
CA VAL A 17 3.23 -1.24 27.61
C VAL A 17 3.97 -0.07 26.94
N ASP A 18 4.79 -0.36 25.92
CA ASP A 18 5.51 0.67 25.17
C ASP A 18 4.55 1.61 24.44
N GLU A 19 3.48 1.09 23.83
CA GLU A 19 2.48 1.93 23.18
C GLU A 19 1.74 2.86 24.16
N ASN A 20 1.51 2.41 25.40
CA ASN A 20 0.86 3.25 26.41
C ASN A 20 1.79 4.30 27.02
N ILE A 21 3.10 4.02 27.09
CA ILE A 21 4.09 4.94 27.66
C ILE A 21 4.57 5.94 26.61
N TRP A 22 4.90 5.45 25.41
CA TRP A 22 5.56 6.21 24.34
C TRP A 22 4.62 6.59 23.19
N GLY A 23 3.37 6.11 23.20
CA GLY A 23 2.44 6.23 22.08
C GLY A 23 2.67 5.17 21.00
N HIS A 24 1.85 5.18 19.95
CA HIS A 24 2.08 4.33 18.79
C HIS A 24 3.46 4.60 18.20
N ARG A 25 4.24 3.53 17.93
CA ARG A 25 5.61 3.55 17.39
C ARG A 25 5.84 4.73 16.43
N LEU A 26 6.47 5.79 16.94
CA LEU A 26 7.22 6.72 16.11
C LEU A 26 8.59 6.06 15.93
N TYR A 27 8.74 5.30 14.84
CA TYR A 27 10.02 4.65 14.55
C TYR A 27 10.98 5.69 13.98
N ASP A 28 12.09 5.94 14.69
CA ASP A 28 13.16 6.84 14.23
C ASP A 28 13.83 6.40 12.90
N GLU A 29 13.57 5.17 12.44
CA GLU A 29 14.20 4.58 11.26
C GLU A 29 13.27 4.47 10.03
N GLN A 30 12.03 4.99 10.08
CA GLN A 30 11.20 5.02 8.86
C GLN A 30 11.81 6.00 7.86
N LEU A 31 12.24 5.46 6.71
CA LEU A 31 12.89 6.28 5.68
C LEU A 31 11.94 7.38 5.17
N PRO A 32 12.44 8.60 4.89
CA PRO A 32 11.59 9.74 4.53
C PRO A 32 10.63 9.48 3.36
N HIS A 33 11.08 8.76 2.33
CA HIS A 33 10.22 8.43 1.18
C HIS A 33 9.08 7.48 1.56
N LEU A 34 9.28 6.56 2.50
CA LEU A 34 8.23 5.65 2.97
C LEU A 34 7.18 6.40 3.78
N THR A 35 7.59 7.38 4.60
CA THR A 35 6.67 8.28 5.29
C THR A 35 5.80 9.06 4.30
N VAL A 36 6.39 9.55 3.20
CA VAL A 36 5.65 10.24 2.14
C VAL A 36 4.69 9.29 1.43
N LEU A 37 5.11 8.07 1.09
CA LEU A 37 4.22 7.09 0.43
C LEU A 37 3.04 6.69 1.32
N GLU A 38 3.28 6.48 2.61
CA GLU A 38 2.23 6.21 3.59
C GLU A 38 1.24 7.38 3.70
N PHE A 39 1.75 8.61 3.79
CA PHE A 39 0.95 9.83 3.76
C PHE A 39 0.08 9.94 2.49
N LEU A 40 0.68 9.70 1.32
CA LEU A 40 -0.03 9.73 0.04
C LEU A 40 -1.11 8.64 -0.05
N GLY A 41 -0.87 7.47 0.55
CA GLY A 41 -1.88 6.42 0.65
C GLY A 41 -3.12 6.86 1.44
N VAL A 42 -2.93 7.51 2.59
CA VAL A 42 -4.04 8.06 3.39
C VAL A 42 -4.76 9.18 2.63
N LEU A 43 -4.01 10.09 2.00
CA LEU A 43 -4.56 11.18 1.20
C LEU A 43 -5.36 10.66 0.00
N GLY A 44 -4.86 9.66 -0.70
CA GLY A 44 -5.52 9.04 -1.85
C GLY A 44 -6.84 8.37 -1.51
N SER A 45 -6.99 7.87 -0.29
CA SER A 45 -8.26 7.31 0.18
C SER A 45 -9.27 8.36 0.64
N ASN A 46 -8.88 9.63 0.75
CA ASN A 46 -9.69 10.73 1.28
C ASN A 46 -9.67 11.94 0.33
N LEU A 47 -9.72 11.70 -0.98
CA LEU A 47 -9.69 12.74 -2.01
C LEU A 47 -10.97 13.58 -2.08
N ASP A 48 -12.08 13.09 -1.53
CA ASP A 48 -13.33 13.83 -1.36
C ASP A 48 -13.22 14.91 -0.27
N ARG A 49 -12.33 14.71 0.71
CA ARG A 49 -12.11 15.61 1.83
C ARG A 49 -10.61 15.72 2.17
N PRO A 50 -9.75 16.17 1.23
CA PRO A 50 -8.30 16.07 1.38
C PRO A 50 -7.80 17.04 2.44
N LEU A 51 -7.03 16.52 3.41
CA LEU A 51 -6.44 17.28 4.53
C LEU A 51 -7.45 18.14 5.29
N ARG A 52 -8.65 17.61 5.53
CA ARG A 52 -9.69 18.26 6.32
C ARG A 52 -10.10 17.36 7.50
N PRO A 53 -10.59 17.94 8.61
CA PRO A 53 -11.12 17.14 9.72
C PRO A 53 -12.28 16.26 9.25
N HIS A 54 -12.41 15.04 9.79
CA HIS A 54 -13.55 14.15 9.53
C HIS A 54 -14.52 14.17 10.73
N ASP A 55 -15.79 14.45 10.45
CA ASP A 55 -16.81 14.57 11.49
C ASP A 55 -17.12 13.19 12.09
N GLY A 56 -17.32 13.14 13.42
CA GLY A 56 -17.70 11.91 14.12
C GLY A 56 -16.59 10.84 14.25
N LEU A 57 -15.33 11.19 13.98
CA LEU A 57 -14.17 10.28 14.13
C LEU A 57 -13.19 10.72 15.23
N ASP A 58 -13.58 11.63 16.13
CA ASP A 58 -12.74 12.12 17.25
C ASP A 58 -11.33 12.56 16.80
N GLY A 59 -11.25 13.16 15.61
CA GLY A 59 -9.97 13.61 15.03
C GLY A 59 -9.14 12.52 14.36
N ALA A 60 -9.65 11.29 14.22
CA ALA A 60 -9.12 10.25 13.36
C ALA A 60 -9.66 10.37 11.92
N VAL A 61 -9.07 9.60 11.00
CA VAL A 61 -9.54 9.44 9.62
C VAL A 61 -9.66 7.95 9.31
N LYS A 62 -10.53 7.56 8.38
CA LYS A 62 -10.53 6.18 7.86
C LYS A 62 -9.89 6.17 6.48
N PHE A 63 -9.16 5.11 6.15
CA PHE A 63 -8.61 4.93 4.83
C PHE A 63 -8.61 3.46 4.43
N GLN A 64 -8.84 3.20 3.14
CA GLN A 64 -8.78 1.87 2.56
C GLN A 64 -7.53 1.79 1.67
N PRO A 65 -6.48 1.10 2.12
CA PRO A 65 -5.24 1.00 1.34
C PRO A 65 -5.45 0.19 0.06
N GLN A 66 -4.56 0.42 -0.91
CA GLN A 66 -4.42 -0.47 -2.05
C GLN A 66 -3.29 -1.48 -1.79
N ARG A 67 -3.51 -2.74 -2.17
CA ARG A 67 -2.55 -3.85 -2.09
C ARG A 67 -1.78 -4.04 -3.41
N GLN A 68 -2.42 -3.86 -4.56
CA GLN A 68 -1.79 -3.91 -5.91
C GLN A 68 -0.85 -5.12 -6.11
N ILE A 69 -1.34 -6.33 -5.81
CA ILE A 69 -0.57 -7.58 -5.90
C ILE A 69 -0.05 -7.84 -7.31
N ARG A 70 -0.88 -7.60 -8.34
CA ARG A 70 -0.49 -7.81 -9.74
C ARG A 70 0.73 -6.97 -10.11
N LEU A 71 0.68 -5.66 -9.84
CA LEU A 71 1.78 -4.74 -10.12
C LEU A 71 3.04 -5.15 -9.35
N ARG A 72 2.94 -5.46 -8.06
CA ARG A 72 4.11 -5.90 -7.27
C ARG A 72 4.70 -7.20 -7.82
N GLY A 73 3.84 -8.15 -8.20
CA GLY A 73 4.25 -9.42 -8.78
C GLY A 73 5.04 -9.19 -10.07
N LEU A 74 4.50 -8.39 -10.98
CA LEU A 74 5.17 -8.00 -12.23
C LEU A 74 6.52 -7.32 -12.00
N LEU A 75 6.57 -6.37 -11.06
CA LEU A 75 7.77 -5.55 -10.85
C LEU A 75 8.84 -6.26 -10.02
N PHE A 76 8.48 -7.10 -9.07
CA PHE A 76 9.43 -7.57 -8.05
C PHE A 76 9.43 -9.09 -7.83
N ASN A 77 8.44 -9.82 -8.34
CA ASN A 77 8.34 -11.28 -8.24
C ASN A 77 8.27 -11.95 -9.62
N ASN A 78 9.02 -11.43 -10.59
CA ASN A 78 8.95 -11.87 -11.99
C ASN A 78 10.32 -11.76 -12.67
N PRO A 79 11.25 -12.71 -12.40
CA PRO A 79 12.64 -12.64 -12.86
C PRO A 79 12.81 -12.98 -14.36
N TYR A 80 11.76 -13.44 -15.04
CA TYR A 80 11.87 -14.03 -16.38
C TYR A 80 11.64 -13.05 -17.54
N VAL A 81 11.17 -11.83 -17.25
CA VAL A 81 10.78 -10.86 -18.30
C VAL A 81 11.93 -10.54 -19.24
N GLU A 82 13.09 -10.18 -18.69
CA GLU A 82 14.27 -9.76 -19.46
C GLU A 82 14.78 -10.91 -20.34
N SER A 83 14.97 -12.11 -19.77
CA SER A 83 15.47 -13.26 -20.53
C SER A 83 14.53 -13.74 -21.63
N ILE A 84 13.21 -13.64 -21.42
CA ILE A 84 12.22 -13.96 -22.46
C ILE A 84 12.21 -12.86 -23.54
N ALA A 85 12.33 -11.59 -23.15
CA ALA A 85 12.38 -10.46 -24.09
C ALA A 85 13.59 -10.56 -25.03
N GLU A 86 14.76 -10.93 -24.51
CA GLU A 86 16.00 -11.10 -25.28
C GLU A 86 16.01 -12.34 -26.19
N SER A 87 15.09 -13.28 -25.98
CA SER A 87 15.02 -14.49 -26.81
C SER A 87 14.63 -14.19 -28.27
N ALA A 88 15.09 -15.03 -29.20
CA ALA A 88 14.74 -14.96 -30.62
C ALA A 88 13.36 -15.56 -30.97
N LEU A 89 12.50 -15.76 -29.96
CA LEU A 89 11.18 -16.36 -30.14
C LEU A 89 10.20 -15.38 -30.80
N PRO A 90 9.21 -15.87 -31.57
CA PRO A 90 8.09 -15.04 -32.01
C PRO A 90 7.32 -14.43 -30.83
N ASP A 91 6.71 -13.27 -31.02
CA ASP A 91 6.01 -12.54 -29.96
C ASP A 91 4.96 -13.37 -29.20
N ALA A 92 4.11 -14.10 -29.94
CA ALA A 92 3.10 -14.98 -29.36
C ALA A 92 3.68 -16.08 -28.45
N GLU A 93 4.88 -16.56 -28.78
CA GLU A 93 5.59 -17.59 -28.04
C GLU A 93 6.26 -17.01 -26.78
N LYS A 94 6.77 -15.77 -26.85
CA LYS A 94 7.24 -15.03 -25.65
C LYS A 94 6.13 -14.86 -24.62
N TRP A 95 4.94 -14.42 -25.07
CA TRP A 95 3.77 -14.32 -24.20
C TRP A 95 3.40 -15.67 -23.57
N ARG A 96 3.33 -16.75 -24.36
CA ARG A 96 3.01 -18.09 -23.86
C ARG A 96 3.99 -18.53 -22.78
N GLN A 97 5.30 -18.44 -23.05
CA GLN A 97 6.32 -18.83 -22.09
C GLN A 97 6.29 -17.98 -20.83
N TRP A 98 6.04 -16.68 -20.96
CA TRP A 98 5.96 -15.79 -19.81
C TRP A 98 4.74 -16.12 -18.94
N PHE A 99 3.56 -16.36 -19.51
CA PHE A 99 2.38 -16.79 -18.74
C PHE A 99 2.64 -18.08 -17.96
N GLU A 100 3.25 -19.09 -18.61
CA GLU A 100 3.61 -20.35 -17.95
C GLU A 100 4.58 -20.17 -16.78
N LYS A 101 5.52 -19.24 -16.89
CA LYS A 101 6.49 -18.93 -15.83
C LYS A 101 5.88 -18.08 -14.72
N PHE A 102 5.02 -17.12 -15.07
CA PHE A 102 4.34 -16.27 -14.09
C PHE A 102 3.37 -17.08 -13.23
N ASP A 103 2.65 -18.05 -13.83
CA ASP A 103 1.69 -18.91 -13.12
C ASP A 103 2.35 -19.76 -12.01
N GLN A 104 3.65 -20.07 -12.14
CA GLN A 104 4.42 -20.79 -11.11
C GLN A 104 4.65 -19.97 -9.83
N GLY A 105 4.59 -18.63 -9.95
CA GLY A 105 4.86 -17.69 -8.86
C GLY A 105 3.63 -16.95 -8.34
N LYS A 106 2.42 -17.31 -8.81
CA LYS A 106 1.18 -16.67 -8.38
C LYS A 106 0.90 -16.91 -6.90
N THR A 107 0.32 -15.90 -6.27
CA THR A 107 0.01 -15.88 -4.85
C THR A 107 -1.41 -16.33 -4.53
N GLY A 108 -2.30 -16.36 -5.52
CA GLY A 108 -3.74 -16.61 -5.32
C GLY A 108 -4.47 -15.43 -4.69
N ASN A 109 -3.87 -14.24 -4.71
CA ASN A 109 -4.41 -13.02 -4.12
C ASN A 109 -4.89 -12.04 -5.20
N GLY A 110 -5.58 -12.57 -6.21
CA GLY A 110 -6.10 -11.80 -7.34
C GLY A 110 -5.07 -11.53 -8.44
N ASP A 111 -4.00 -12.32 -8.49
CA ASP A 111 -3.00 -12.38 -9.56
C ASP A 111 -3.21 -13.58 -10.51
N ASP A 112 -4.40 -14.18 -10.50
CA ASP A 112 -4.74 -15.37 -11.28
C ASP A 112 -4.98 -15.09 -12.77
N ASP A 113 -5.50 -13.90 -13.10
CA ASP A 113 -5.75 -13.50 -14.49
C ASP A 113 -4.86 -12.33 -14.90
N MET A 114 -3.89 -12.63 -15.75
CA MET A 114 -2.96 -11.68 -16.35
C MET A 114 -3.12 -11.60 -17.88
N ALA A 115 -4.13 -12.27 -18.46
CA ALA A 115 -4.30 -12.38 -19.90
C ALA A 115 -4.52 -11.00 -20.57
N TYR A 116 -5.13 -10.07 -19.84
CA TYR A 116 -5.39 -8.70 -20.29
C TYR A 116 -4.12 -7.92 -20.68
N LEU A 117 -2.95 -8.28 -20.15
CA LEU A 117 -1.68 -7.63 -20.47
C LEU A 117 -1.34 -7.78 -21.94
N ARG A 118 -1.64 -8.93 -22.55
CA ARG A 118 -1.41 -9.16 -23.97
C ARG A 118 -2.20 -8.20 -24.87
N HIS A 119 -3.34 -7.70 -24.39
CA HIS A 119 -4.15 -6.72 -25.11
C HIS A 119 -3.77 -5.27 -24.77
N SER A 120 -3.05 -5.07 -23.68
CA SER A 120 -2.63 -3.74 -23.20
C SER A 120 -1.31 -3.27 -23.80
N PHE A 121 -0.50 -4.19 -24.34
CA PHE A 121 0.79 -3.90 -24.97
C PHE A 121 0.81 -4.39 -26.42
N ALA A 122 1.45 -3.64 -27.30
CA ALA A 122 1.53 -3.99 -28.72
C ALA A 122 2.43 -5.21 -28.99
N SER A 123 3.44 -5.41 -28.14
CA SER A 123 4.35 -6.55 -28.17
C SER A 123 4.82 -6.93 -26.76
N PHE A 124 5.41 -8.12 -26.62
CA PHE A 124 6.07 -8.54 -25.38
C PHE A 124 7.26 -7.64 -25.03
N ASP A 125 7.95 -7.13 -26.04
CA ASP A 125 9.09 -6.22 -25.86
C ASP A 125 8.66 -4.87 -25.27
N ASP A 126 7.52 -4.32 -25.71
CA ASP A 126 6.94 -3.10 -25.12
C ASP A 126 6.51 -3.32 -23.67
N PHE A 127 5.95 -4.51 -23.36
CA PHE A 127 5.64 -4.92 -22.00
C PHE A 127 6.90 -5.02 -21.13
N ALA A 128 7.98 -5.63 -21.64
CA ALA A 128 9.25 -5.75 -20.94
C ALA A 128 9.88 -4.39 -20.64
N LYS A 129 9.91 -3.49 -21.64
CA LYS A 129 10.38 -2.11 -21.48
C LYS A 129 9.56 -1.31 -20.47
N ALA A 130 8.25 -1.51 -20.45
CA ALA A 130 7.39 -0.87 -19.45
C ALA A 130 7.73 -1.33 -18.02
N ILE A 131 7.96 -2.63 -17.83
CA ILE A 131 8.41 -3.19 -16.55
C ILE A 131 9.77 -2.63 -16.16
N GLU A 132 10.74 -2.62 -17.07
CA GLU A 132 12.09 -2.09 -16.82
C GLU A 132 12.04 -0.61 -16.43
N LEU A 133 11.27 0.20 -17.16
CA LEU A 133 11.08 1.62 -16.88
C LEU A 133 10.57 1.84 -15.45
N LEU A 134 9.53 1.11 -15.03
CA LEU A 134 9.00 1.24 -13.68
C LEU A 134 9.98 0.71 -12.62
N ARG A 135 10.67 -0.41 -12.88
CA ARG A 135 11.70 -0.96 -11.98
C ARG A 135 12.86 0.02 -11.78
N SER A 136 13.25 0.77 -12.80
CA SER A 136 14.32 1.77 -12.71
C SER A 136 14.01 2.89 -11.71
N SER A 137 12.73 3.13 -11.45
CA SER A 137 12.22 4.11 -10.46
C SER A 137 12.02 3.53 -9.06
N SER A 138 12.39 2.27 -8.83
CA SER A 138 12.19 1.61 -7.55
C SER A 138 13.03 2.23 -6.43
N PHE A 139 12.39 2.46 -5.29
CA PHE A 139 13.10 2.83 -4.08
C PHE A 139 13.90 1.63 -3.59
N GLU A 140 15.13 1.88 -3.14
CA GLU A 140 15.98 0.86 -2.52
C GLU A 140 16.13 -0.40 -3.40
N SER A 141 16.36 -0.20 -4.70
CA SER A 141 16.45 -1.26 -5.72
C SER A 141 17.42 -2.39 -5.38
N ARG A 142 18.52 -2.07 -4.66
CA ARG A 142 19.55 -3.02 -4.20
C ARG A 142 19.26 -3.67 -2.84
N SER A 143 18.12 -3.40 -2.23
CA SER A 143 17.77 -3.96 -0.93
C SER A 143 17.31 -5.42 -1.03
N ASN A 144 17.66 -6.21 -0.01
CA ASN A 144 17.14 -7.57 0.19
C ASN A 144 15.73 -7.58 0.79
N LYS A 145 14.97 -6.48 0.66
CA LYS A 145 13.57 -6.44 1.07
C LYS A 145 12.78 -7.48 0.29
N ARG A 146 11.80 -8.12 0.96
CA ARG A 146 10.85 -9.00 0.28
C ARG A 146 10.12 -8.23 -0.82
N TRP A 147 9.77 -8.91 -1.89
CA TRP A 147 9.16 -8.30 -3.08
C TRP A 147 7.85 -7.55 -2.77
N SER A 148 7.06 -8.03 -1.79
CA SER A 148 5.82 -7.39 -1.35
C SER A 148 6.05 -6.12 -0.51
N SER A 149 7.29 -5.76 -0.19
CA SER A 149 7.68 -4.54 0.54
C SER A 149 8.60 -3.64 -0.28
N LYS A 150 8.62 -3.82 -1.60
CA LYS A 150 9.30 -2.93 -2.53
C LYS A 150 8.30 -1.96 -3.15
N PHE A 151 8.77 -0.75 -3.44
CA PHE A 151 7.95 0.35 -3.93
C PHE A 151 8.61 1.01 -5.14
N VAL A 152 7.79 1.53 -6.04
CA VAL A 152 8.22 2.39 -7.14
C VAL A 152 7.87 3.85 -6.86
N PHE A 153 8.46 4.76 -7.64
CA PHE A 153 8.07 6.15 -7.61
C PHE A 153 6.54 6.30 -7.78
N PRO A 154 5.87 7.16 -6.99
CA PRO A 154 4.42 7.31 -7.02
C PRO A 154 4.01 8.14 -8.25
N PHE A 155 4.06 7.52 -9.44
CA PHE A 155 3.70 8.14 -10.72
C PHE A 155 2.23 8.61 -10.80
N GLY A 156 1.42 8.20 -9.83
CA GLY A 156 0.03 8.57 -9.69
C GLY A 156 -0.69 7.59 -8.76
N PRO A 157 -2.03 7.72 -8.66
CA PRO A 157 -2.85 6.96 -7.72
C PRO A 157 -2.77 5.45 -7.88
N ASP A 158 -2.57 4.94 -9.10
CA ASP A 158 -2.50 3.49 -9.36
C ASP A 158 -1.15 2.89 -8.90
N ALA A 159 -0.13 3.74 -8.65
CA ALA A 159 1.19 3.35 -8.13
C ALA A 159 1.28 3.43 -6.60
N LEU A 160 0.22 3.86 -5.90
CA LEU A 160 0.19 3.98 -4.45
C LEU A 160 -0.38 2.72 -3.82
N TYR A 161 0.41 2.06 -2.97
CA TYR A 161 0.01 0.85 -2.29
C TYR A 161 0.73 0.70 -0.94
N GLU A 162 0.13 -0.06 -0.02
CA GLU A 162 0.62 -0.19 1.37
C GLU A 162 1.84 -1.09 1.51
N ASP A 163 2.53 -1.09 2.66
CA ASP A 163 3.44 -2.19 2.97
C ASP A 163 2.64 -3.47 3.29
N LEU A 164 3.08 -4.60 2.72
CA LEU A 164 2.35 -5.85 2.79
C LEU A 164 3.28 -7.02 3.08
N GLU A 165 2.86 -7.86 4.02
CA GLU A 165 3.40 -9.19 4.24
C GLU A 165 2.48 -10.23 3.61
N ILE A 166 3.09 -11.19 2.91
CA ILE A 166 2.40 -12.36 2.36
C ILE A 166 3.10 -13.57 2.97
N ASP A 167 2.37 -14.33 3.77
CA ASP A 167 2.92 -15.52 4.42
C ASP A 167 3.03 -16.71 3.44
N SER A 168 3.62 -17.82 3.91
CA SER A 168 3.79 -19.03 3.10
C SER A 168 2.48 -19.72 2.70
N ARG A 169 1.35 -19.33 3.30
CA ARG A 169 0.00 -19.81 2.96
C ARG A 169 -0.75 -18.81 2.08
N GLY A 170 -0.09 -17.74 1.63
CA GLY A 170 -0.68 -16.69 0.81
C GLY A 170 -1.54 -15.70 1.60
N LYS A 171 -1.60 -15.77 2.92
CA LYS A 171 -2.38 -14.82 3.72
C LYS A 171 -1.67 -13.47 3.72
N MET A 172 -2.44 -12.44 3.39
CA MET A 172 -1.97 -11.06 3.38
C MET A 172 -2.23 -10.38 4.72
N SER A 173 -1.23 -9.73 5.27
CA SER A 173 -1.36 -8.81 6.40
C SER A 173 -0.63 -7.51 6.13
N ASN A 174 -1.19 -6.42 6.65
CA ASN A 174 -0.50 -5.15 6.66
C ASN A 174 0.75 -5.26 7.52
N ASP A 175 1.90 -5.00 6.92
CA ASP A 175 3.15 -4.94 7.67
C ASP A 175 3.40 -3.50 8.13
N ARG A 176 3.74 -3.37 9.41
CA ARG A 176 4.08 -2.10 10.06
C ARG A 176 5.59 -1.90 10.16
N ARG A 177 6.37 -2.74 9.47
CA ARG A 177 7.83 -2.66 9.42
C ARG A 177 8.31 -1.47 8.61
N PHE A 178 7.70 -1.17 7.46
CA PHE A 178 8.10 -0.04 6.61
C PHE A 178 7.08 1.11 6.62
N PHE A 179 5.79 0.83 6.84
CA PHE A 179 4.73 1.83 7.03
C PHE A 179 4.36 1.90 8.53
N ALA A 180 5.19 2.66 9.26
CA ALA A 180 5.19 2.68 10.71
C ALA A 180 4.29 3.79 11.32
N ARG A 181 3.25 4.24 10.60
CA ARG A 181 2.27 5.26 11.03
C ARG A 181 2.77 6.72 11.00
N THR A 182 4.03 6.98 10.68
CA THR A 182 4.54 8.37 10.60
C THR A 182 3.84 9.14 9.48
N GLY A 183 3.53 8.49 8.34
CA GLY A 183 2.79 9.13 7.25
C GLY A 183 1.32 9.38 7.61
N GLU A 184 0.71 8.48 8.38
CA GLU A 184 -0.64 8.68 8.94
C GLU A 184 -0.66 9.88 9.90
N LEU A 185 0.33 9.99 10.79
CA LEU A 185 0.46 11.11 11.70
C LEU A 185 0.69 12.42 10.94
N LEU A 186 1.56 12.42 9.93
CA LEU A 186 1.78 13.58 9.07
C LEU A 186 0.46 14.06 8.44
N TYR A 187 -0.36 13.13 7.93
CA TYR A 187 -1.69 13.45 7.41
C TYR A 187 -2.55 14.12 8.49
N LEU A 188 -2.62 13.54 9.68
CA LEU A 188 -3.39 14.09 10.80
C LEU A 188 -2.89 15.46 11.28
N MET A 189 -1.58 15.69 11.31
CA MET A 189 -1.01 16.99 11.63
C MET A 189 -1.42 18.04 10.59
N LEU A 190 -1.31 17.70 9.30
CA LEU A 190 -1.67 18.60 8.22
C LEU A 190 -3.18 18.90 8.15
N THR A 191 -4.05 17.95 8.53
CA THR A 191 -5.50 18.22 8.64
C THR A 191 -5.84 19.29 9.68
N ARG A 192 -4.93 19.55 10.62
CA ARG A 192 -5.06 20.55 11.70
C ARG A 192 -4.26 21.83 11.42
N ALA A 193 -3.48 21.86 10.35
CA ALA A 193 -2.74 23.04 9.97
C ALA A 193 -3.68 24.13 9.43
N GLU A 194 -3.35 25.40 9.67
CA GLU A 194 -4.14 26.56 9.23
C GLU A 194 -4.45 26.51 7.72
N ARG A 195 -3.46 26.10 6.91
CA ARG A 195 -3.59 25.98 5.44
C ARG A 195 -3.72 24.54 4.96
N GLY A 196 -4.14 23.62 5.84
CA GLY A 196 -4.26 22.19 5.54
C GLY A 196 -5.18 21.91 4.35
N ALA A 197 -6.37 22.51 4.34
CA ALA A 197 -7.34 22.36 3.27
C ALA A 197 -6.81 22.85 1.90
N GLU A 198 -6.16 24.02 1.87
CA GLU A 198 -5.56 24.57 0.64
C GLU A 198 -4.46 23.65 0.11
N LEU A 199 -3.57 23.17 1.00
CA LEU A 199 -2.55 22.20 0.64
C LEU A 199 -3.18 20.91 0.11
N GLY A 200 -4.24 20.42 0.75
CA GLY A 200 -4.96 19.21 0.35
C GLY A 200 -5.48 19.29 -1.07
N ASP A 201 -6.09 20.41 -1.43
CA ASP A 201 -6.62 20.64 -2.78
C ASP A 201 -5.50 20.70 -3.83
N ILE A 202 -4.37 21.35 -3.50
CA ILE A 202 -3.20 21.44 -4.39
C ILE A 202 -2.60 20.04 -4.61
N LEU A 203 -2.41 19.26 -3.54
CA LEU A 203 -1.82 17.93 -3.61
C LEU A 203 -2.74 16.97 -4.37
N ALA A 204 -4.04 16.96 -4.06
CA ALA A 204 -5.04 16.16 -4.77
C ALA A 204 -5.00 16.46 -6.27
N LYS A 205 -5.04 17.75 -6.64
CA LYS A 205 -5.00 18.17 -8.04
C LYS A 205 -3.71 17.80 -8.78
N ARG A 206 -2.55 17.90 -8.11
CA ARG A 206 -1.24 17.72 -8.76
C ARG A 206 -0.74 16.28 -8.78
N LEU A 207 -1.05 15.49 -7.75
CA LEU A 207 -0.46 14.16 -7.55
C LEU A 207 -1.43 13.02 -7.87
N PHE A 208 -2.75 13.29 -7.90
CA PHE A 208 -3.78 12.28 -8.14
C PHE A 208 -4.40 12.40 -9.54
N ASP A 209 -3.59 12.75 -10.54
CA ASP A 209 -4.01 12.78 -11.94
C ASP A 209 -4.00 11.37 -12.54
N TYR A 210 -5.19 10.77 -12.66
CA TYR A 210 -5.38 9.47 -13.29
C TYR A 210 -5.04 9.46 -14.79
N GLY A 211 -5.06 10.62 -15.45
CA GLY A 211 -4.74 10.79 -16.87
C GLY A 211 -3.24 10.86 -17.16
N ALA A 212 -2.39 11.06 -16.14
CA ALA A 212 -0.96 11.17 -16.30
C ALA A 212 -0.38 9.94 -17.05
N PRO A 213 0.49 10.12 -18.07
CA PRO A 213 0.97 9.02 -18.90
C PRO A 213 1.57 7.85 -18.11
N MET A 214 2.41 8.15 -17.12
CA MET A 214 3.02 7.13 -16.28
C MET A 214 2.01 6.41 -15.37
N ASN A 215 1.01 7.13 -14.85
CA ASN A 215 -0.07 6.49 -14.09
C ASN A 215 -0.89 5.54 -14.98
N ARG A 216 -1.20 5.93 -16.22
CA ARG A 216 -1.89 5.06 -17.18
C ARG A 216 -1.09 3.80 -17.50
N LEU A 217 0.24 3.90 -17.59
CA LEU A 217 1.12 2.74 -17.74
C LEU A 217 1.04 1.80 -16.53
N VAL A 218 1.09 2.36 -15.32
CA VAL A 218 0.94 1.59 -14.07
C VAL A 218 -0.42 0.90 -14.03
N ARG A 219 -1.50 1.60 -14.37
CA ARG A 219 -2.85 1.04 -14.48
C ARG A 219 -2.92 -0.08 -15.52
N ALA A 220 -2.28 0.07 -16.67
CA ALA A 220 -2.25 -0.97 -17.71
C ALA A 220 -1.56 -2.24 -17.24
N LEU A 221 -0.57 -2.15 -16.35
CA LEU A 221 0.11 -3.30 -15.74
C LEU A 221 -0.65 -3.88 -14.54
N GLN A 222 -1.35 -3.05 -13.79
CA GLN A 222 -2.07 -3.47 -12.59
C GLN A 222 -3.49 -4.01 -12.90
N GLY A 223 -4.16 -3.46 -13.91
CA GLY A 223 -5.59 -3.63 -14.11
C GLY A 223 -6.42 -2.90 -13.04
N PRO A 224 -7.61 -3.41 -12.68
CA PRO A 224 -8.42 -2.83 -11.61
C PRO A 224 -7.66 -2.72 -10.28
N PRO A 225 -7.87 -1.66 -9.48
CA PRO A 225 -7.27 -1.52 -8.16
C PRO A 225 -7.62 -2.69 -7.24
N GLN A 226 -6.64 -3.19 -6.50
CA GLN A 226 -6.83 -4.21 -5.47
C GLN A 226 -6.81 -3.52 -4.11
N LEU A 227 -7.98 -3.32 -3.49
CA LEU A 227 -8.10 -2.68 -2.18
C LEU A 227 -7.96 -3.72 -1.06
N ALA A 228 -7.62 -3.28 0.16
CA ALA A 228 -7.81 -4.12 1.33
C ALA A 228 -9.30 -4.34 1.62
N ASP A 229 -9.62 -5.43 2.30
CA ASP A 229 -10.99 -5.89 2.50
C ASP A 229 -11.82 -4.87 3.29
N ASP A 230 -11.24 -4.29 4.34
CA ASP A 230 -11.89 -3.31 5.21
C ASP A 230 -11.12 -1.98 5.25
N PRO A 231 -11.83 -0.83 5.26
CA PRO A 231 -11.26 0.45 5.64
C PRO A 231 -10.75 0.43 7.08
N ARG A 232 -9.65 1.10 7.34
CA ARG A 232 -8.98 1.11 8.64
C ARG A 232 -8.97 2.51 9.24
N PRO A 233 -9.17 2.67 10.55
CA PRO A 233 -8.93 3.94 11.19
C PRO A 233 -7.42 4.26 11.17
N SER A 234 -7.08 5.53 11.00
CA SER A 234 -5.75 6.02 11.30
C SER A 234 -5.46 5.82 12.78
N ALA A 235 -4.18 5.66 13.10
CA ALA A 235 -3.65 5.25 14.39
C ALA A 235 -4.17 6.00 15.63
N MET A 236 -4.90 7.11 15.50
CA MET A 236 -5.42 7.90 16.62
C MET A 236 -6.87 7.57 17.02
N SER A 237 -7.54 6.62 16.33
CA SER A 237 -8.85 6.15 16.79
C SER A 237 -8.66 5.34 18.08
N HIS A 238 -9.07 5.92 19.21
CA HIS A 238 -9.24 5.19 20.46
C HIS A 238 -9.85 3.83 20.15
N ARG A 239 -9.18 2.74 20.53
CA ARG A 239 -9.81 1.42 20.54
C ARG A 239 -11.16 1.60 21.20
N GLN A 240 -12.24 1.27 20.48
CA GLN A 240 -13.48 0.89 21.14
C GLN A 240 -13.09 -0.22 22.10
N LEU A 241 -13.03 0.13 23.39
CA LEU A 241 -13.08 -0.84 24.46
C LEU A 241 -14.33 -1.67 24.16
N LYS A 242 -14.16 -2.89 23.65
CA LYS A 242 -15.21 -3.90 23.74
C LYS A 242 -15.38 -4.14 25.23
N VAL A 243 -16.28 -3.37 25.84
CA VAL A 243 -16.80 -3.66 27.16
C VAL A 243 -17.52 -4.97 27.00
N GLY A 244 -16.86 -6.07 27.37
CA GLY A 244 -17.53 -7.35 27.51
C GLY A 244 -18.66 -7.14 28.51
N THR A 245 -19.90 -7.21 28.05
CA THR A 245 -21.06 -7.38 28.91
C THR A 245 -20.87 -8.70 29.66
N ALA A 246 -20.30 -8.62 30.85
CA ALA A 246 -20.36 -9.71 31.81
C ALA A 246 -21.85 -9.89 32.13
N GLY A 247 -22.39 -11.04 31.72
CA GLY A 247 -23.74 -11.44 32.04
C GLY A 247 -23.95 -11.38 33.55
N ALA A 248 -25.06 -10.77 33.94
CA ALA A 248 -25.61 -10.92 35.28
C ALA A 248 -25.89 -12.40 35.52
N ALA A 249 -25.27 -12.96 36.55
CA ALA A 249 -25.71 -14.15 37.25
C ALA A 249 -26.10 -13.71 38.67
#